data_AF-A0A3D9ALL9-F1
#
_entry.id   AF-A0A3D9ALL9-F1
#
_cell.length_a   1.000
_cell.length_b   1.000
_cell.length_c   1.000
_cell.angle_alpha   90.00
_cell.angle_beta   90.00
_cell.angle_gamma   90.00
#
_symmetry.space_group_name_H-M   'P 1'
#
loop_
_entity.id
_entity.type
_entity.pdbx_description
1 polymer ?
#
loop_
_entity_poly.entity_id
_entity_poly.type
_entity_poly.pdbx_seq_one_letter_code
_entity_poly.pdbx_strand_id
1 'polypeptide(L)'
;MIGIIIAILGGLLASSSIIIAKKPNAKELIDKITPFQGWIGVILAFWGLWGLISSVLNIGNLGLYWMIALVVAVVEFVVGFLLGYGLISKYLLESNETAKEKGNALRMKLTRYQIPAGLILWVLGILSLVLFITG
;
A
#
# COMPACT_ATOMS: atom_id res chain seq x y z
N MET A 1 -14.21 -5.60 5.61
CA MET A 1 -14.47 -5.72 4.15
C MET A 1 -13.83 -4.60 3.32
N ILE A 2 -14.10 -3.32 3.58
CA ILE A 2 -13.59 -2.20 2.74
C ILE A 2 -12.05 -2.16 2.68
N GLY A 3 -11.35 -2.35 3.81
CA GLY A 3 -9.88 -2.39 3.83
C GLY A 3 -9.29 -3.52 2.98
N ILE A 4 -9.92 -4.69 2.96
CA ILE A 4 -9.48 -5.86 2.17
C ILE A 4 -9.53 -5.54 0.66
N ILE A 5 -10.62 -4.94 0.20
CA ILE A 5 -10.80 -4.55 -1.20
C ILE A 5 -9.73 -3.52 -1.60
N ILE A 6 -9.49 -2.53 -0.75
CA ILE A 6 -8.50 -1.48 -1.00
C ILE A 6 -7.08 -2.06 -1.00
N ALA A 7 -6.76 -3.02 -0.13
CA ALA A 7 -5.47 -3.74 -0.15
C ALA A 7 -5.26 -4.51 -1.45
N ILE A 8 -6.28 -5.24 -1.92
CA ILE A 8 -6.22 -5.97 -3.20
C ILE A 8 -6.02 -4.99 -4.36
N LEU A 9 -6.80 -3.90 -4.42
CA LEU A 9 -6.68 -2.90 -5.48
C LEU A 9 -5.33 -2.18 -5.45
N GLY A 10 -4.83 -1.82 -4.26
CA GLY A 10 -3.51 -1.21 -4.08
C GLY A 10 -2.37 -2.15 -4.49
N GLY A 11 -2.44 -3.43 -4.09
CA GLY A 11 -1.47 -4.44 -4.48
C GLY A 11 -1.45 -4.68 -6.00
N LEU A 12 -2.63 -4.75 -6.61
CA LEU A 12 -2.80 -4.86 -8.06
C LEU A 12 -2.19 -3.66 -8.80
N LEU A 13 -2.48 -2.44 -8.35
CA LEU A 13 -1.97 -1.21 -8.95
C LEU A 13 -0.45 -1.08 -8.78
N ALA A 14 0.08 -1.40 -7.60
CA ALA A 14 1.51 -1.35 -7.32
C ALA A 14 2.33 -2.39 -8.10
N SER A 15 1.74 -3.54 -8.43
CA SER A 15 2.36 -4.60 -9.22
C SER A 15 1.91 -4.63 -10.69
N SER A 16 1.16 -3.61 -11.13
CA SER A 16 0.54 -3.53 -12.46
C SER A 16 1.53 -3.69 -13.61
N SER A 17 2.75 -3.17 -13.49
CA SER A 17 3.80 -3.28 -14.51
C SER A 17 4.16 -4.74 -14.83
N ILE A 18 4.26 -5.61 -13.82
CA ILE A 18 4.51 -7.05 -14.02
C ILE A 18 3.26 -7.76 -14.51
N ILE A 19 2.09 -7.40 -13.98
CA ILE A 19 0.83 -8.03 -14.36
C ILE A 19 0.53 -7.77 -15.83
N ILE A 20 0.65 -6.53 -16.30
CA ILE A 20 0.45 -6.15 -17.70
C ILE A 20 1.50 -6.83 -18.61
N ALA A 21 2.75 -6.90 -18.17
CA ALA A 21 3.81 -7.58 -18.92
C ALA A 21 3.51 -9.08 -19.14
N LYS A 22 2.90 -9.75 -18.16
CA LYS A 22 2.53 -11.18 -18.26
C LYS A 22 1.14 -11.41 -18.87
N LYS A 23 0.22 -10.47 -18.68
CA LYS A 23 -1.18 -10.53 -19.10
C LYS A 23 -1.60 -9.17 -19.68
N PRO A 24 -1.31 -8.93 -20.97
CA PRO A 24 -1.63 -7.65 -21.61
C PRO A 24 -3.12 -7.31 -21.58
N ASN A 25 -3.99 -8.33 -21.56
CA ASN A 25 -5.44 -8.17 -21.44
C ASN A 25 -5.90 -7.53 -20.12
N ALA A 26 -5.07 -7.53 -19.06
CA ALA A 26 -5.38 -6.87 -17.80
C ALA A 26 -5.25 -5.33 -17.87
N LYS A 27 -4.59 -4.81 -18.93
CA LYS A 27 -4.30 -3.39 -19.07
C LYS A 27 -5.57 -2.53 -19.05
N GLU A 28 -6.60 -2.91 -19.82
CA GLU A 28 -7.85 -2.14 -19.90
C GLU A 28 -8.55 -2.01 -18.53
N LEU A 29 -8.52 -3.07 -17.72
CA LEU A 29 -9.12 -3.07 -16.39
C LEU A 29 -8.31 -2.22 -15.40
N ILE A 30 -6.97 -2.30 -15.46
CA ILE A 30 -6.08 -1.50 -14.62
C ILE A 30 -6.20 -0.01 -14.97
N ASP A 31 -6.28 0.32 -16.26
CA ASP A 31 -6.43 1.70 -16.74
C ASP A 31 -7.74 2.34 -16.24
N LYS A 32 -8.82 1.56 -16.05
CA LYS A 32 -10.07 2.05 -15.44
C LYS A 32 -9.94 2.40 -13.95
N ILE A 33 -9.03 1.74 -13.23
CA ILE A 33 -8.84 1.93 -11.77
C ILE A 33 -7.76 2.99 -11.50
N THR A 34 -6.81 3.16 -12.43
CA THR A 34 -5.69 4.11 -12.34
C THR A 34 -6.08 5.54 -11.94
N PRO A 35 -7.19 6.14 -12.42
CA PRO A 35 -7.62 7.47 -11.97
C PRO A 35 -7.85 7.60 -10.46
N PHE A 36 -8.22 6.49 -9.80
CA PHE A 36 -8.45 6.42 -8.36
C PHE A 36 -7.21 6.01 -7.56
N GLN A 37 -6.10 5.68 -8.23
CA GLN A 37 -4.87 5.19 -7.61
C GLN A 37 -4.35 6.10 -6.50
N GLY A 38 -4.38 7.42 -6.72
CA GLY A 38 -3.92 8.39 -5.72
C GLY A 38 -4.71 8.28 -4.42
N TRP A 39 -6.04 8.23 -4.52
CA TRP A 39 -6.92 8.13 -3.35
C TRP A 39 -6.81 6.79 -2.64
N ILE A 40 -6.76 5.69 -3.42
CA ILE A 40 -6.48 4.34 -2.90
C ILE A 40 -5.16 4.34 -2.12
N GLY A 41 -4.14 4.97 -2.68
CA GLY A 41 -2.83 5.08 -2.06
C GLY A 41 -2.85 5.87 -0.74
N VAL A 42 -3.50 7.03 -0.71
CA VAL A 42 -3.62 7.84 0.52
C VAL A 42 -4.33 7.07 1.64
N ILE A 43 -5.43 6.39 1.31
CA ILE A 43 -6.18 5.60 2.28
C ILE A 43 -5.32 4.43 2.81
N LEU A 44 -4.59 3.74 1.94
CA LEU A 44 -3.66 2.68 2.33
C LEU A 44 -2.50 3.21 3.19
N ALA A 45 -1.93 4.35 2.84
CA ALA A 45 -0.86 4.96 3.59
C ALA A 45 -1.33 5.28 5.02
N PHE A 46 -2.56 5.78 5.15
CA PHE A 46 -3.16 6.07 6.44
C PHE A 46 -3.40 4.80 7.28
N TRP A 47 -3.95 3.74 6.68
CA TRP A 47 -4.13 2.47 7.40
C TRP A 47 -2.81 1.81 7.78
N GLY A 48 -1.84 1.77 6.88
CA GLY A 48 -0.51 1.24 7.16
C GLY A 48 0.17 2.02 8.29
N LEU A 49 0.10 3.35 8.25
CA LEU A 49 0.64 4.20 9.33
C LEU A 49 -0.06 3.94 10.66
N TRP A 50 -1.39 3.82 10.67
CA TRP A 50 -2.14 3.47 11.87
C TRP A 50 -1.78 2.08 12.39
N GLY A 51 -1.60 1.10 11.50
CA GLY A 51 -1.14 -0.25 11.83
C GLY A 51 0.26 -0.26 12.45
N LEU A 52 1.17 0.59 11.96
CA LEU A 52 2.50 0.76 12.55
C LEU A 52 2.41 1.34 13.97
N ILE A 53 1.61 2.41 14.16
CA ILE A 53 1.39 3.02 15.47
C ILE A 53 0.78 2.00 16.44
N SER A 54 -0.27 1.29 16.01
CA SER A 54 -0.92 0.25 16.81
C SER A 54 0.05 -0.88 17.18
N SER A 55 0.92 -1.30 16.26
CA SER A 55 1.93 -2.32 16.53
C SER A 55 2.93 -1.85 17.59
N VAL A 56 3.40 -0.60 17.52
CA VAL A 56 4.30 -0.02 18.54
C VAL A 56 3.61 0.10 19.90
N LEU A 57 2.34 0.52 19.93
CA LEU A 57 1.58 0.60 21.19
C LEU A 57 1.33 -0.78 21.82
N ASN A 58 1.23 -1.83 21.01
CA ASN A 58 1.02 -3.22 21.45
C ASN A 58 2.32 -4.05 21.48
N ILE A 59 3.50 -3.39 21.55
CA ILE A 59 4.80 -4.06 21.53
C ILE A 59 5.00 -5.04 22.70
N GLY A 60 4.18 -4.96 23.75
CA GLY A 60 4.19 -5.92 24.87
C GLY A 60 3.81 -7.35 24.47
N ASN A 61 3.25 -7.56 23.27
CA ASN A 61 2.87 -8.88 22.76
C ASN A 61 3.70 -9.25 21.52
N LEU A 62 5.00 -9.54 21.68
CA LEU A 62 5.95 -9.88 20.61
C LEU A 62 5.75 -11.28 19.98
N GLY A 63 4.50 -11.75 19.87
CA GLY A 63 4.18 -13.03 19.25
C GLY A 63 4.28 -13.01 17.70
N LEU A 64 4.17 -14.19 17.10
CA LEU A 64 4.14 -14.36 15.63
C LEU A 64 3.07 -13.47 14.96
N TYR A 65 1.90 -13.36 15.60
CA TYR A 65 0.80 -12.51 15.13
C TYR A 65 1.20 -11.03 15.04
N TRP A 66 1.92 -10.52 16.06
CA TRP A 66 2.39 -9.14 16.07
C TRP A 66 3.41 -8.89 14.96
N MET A 67 4.34 -9.82 14.75
CA MET A 67 5.32 -9.71 13.65
C MET A 67 4.64 -9.68 12.28
N ILE A 68 3.63 -10.54 12.05
CA ILE A 68 2.86 -10.54 10.80
C ILE A 68 2.10 -9.22 10.65
N ALA A 69 1.42 -8.75 11.69
CA ALA A 69 0.68 -7.48 11.66
C ALA A 69 1.59 -6.28 11.35
N LEU A 70 2.79 -6.27 11.92
CA LEU A 70 3.79 -5.24 11.63
C LEU A 70 4.22 -5.27 10.16
N VAL A 71 4.51 -6.46 9.61
CA VAL A 71 4.88 -6.61 8.20
C VAL A 71 3.77 -6.14 7.27
N VAL A 72 2.51 -6.50 7.58
CA VAL A 72 1.33 -6.04 6.83
C VAL A 72 1.27 -4.52 6.83
N ALA A 73 1.38 -3.89 8.00
CA ALA A 73 1.32 -2.44 8.15
C ALA A 73 2.45 -1.72 7.40
N VAL A 74 3.67 -2.28 7.42
CA VAL A 74 4.79 -1.76 6.62
C VAL A 74 4.47 -1.84 5.13
N VAL A 75 3.99 -2.99 4.64
CA VAL A 75 3.68 -3.21 3.23
C VAL A 75 2.56 -2.29 2.75
N GLU A 76 1.49 -2.15 3.53
CA GLU A 76 0.37 -1.23 3.27
C GLU A 76 0.86 0.22 3.21
N PHE A 77 1.71 0.63 4.16
CA PHE A 77 2.27 1.97 4.18
C PHE A 77 3.14 2.23 2.96
N VAL A 78 4.03 1.30 2.59
CA VAL A 78 4.92 1.45 1.43
C VAL A 78 4.12 1.55 0.13
N VAL A 79 3.18 0.63 -0.09
CA VAL A 79 2.33 0.65 -1.29
C VAL A 79 1.47 1.90 -1.31
N GLY A 80 0.80 2.21 -0.20
CA GLY A 80 -0.07 3.36 -0.07
C GLY A 80 0.67 4.68 -0.31
N PHE A 81 1.80 4.86 0.36
CA PHE A 81 2.64 6.05 0.22
C PHE A 81 3.08 6.24 -1.23
N LEU A 82 3.53 5.17 -1.92
CA LEU A 82 3.99 5.26 -3.30
C LEU A 82 2.87 5.59 -4.29
N LEU A 83 1.71 4.92 -4.16
CA LEU A 83 0.55 5.16 -5.02
C LEU A 83 -0.07 6.53 -4.76
N GLY A 84 -0.13 6.95 -3.50
CA GLY A 84 -0.74 8.19 -3.03
C GLY A 84 0.20 9.40 -3.06
N TYR A 85 1.50 9.20 -3.33
CA TYR A 85 2.51 10.25 -3.20
C TYR A 85 2.18 11.52 -3.99
N GLY A 86 1.59 11.39 -5.18
CA GLY A 86 1.18 12.55 -5.97
C GLY A 86 0.21 13.46 -5.23
N LEU A 87 -0.76 12.89 -4.51
CA LEU A 87 -1.71 13.64 -3.69
C LEU A 87 -1.07 14.11 -2.38
N ILE A 88 -0.27 13.26 -1.71
CA ILE A 88 0.45 13.61 -0.48
C ILE A 88 1.38 14.81 -0.74
N SER A 89 2.16 14.76 -1.82
CA SER A 89 3.08 15.83 -2.17
C SER A 89 2.36 17.12 -2.52
N LYS A 90 1.18 17.05 -3.15
CA LYS A 90 0.39 18.21 -3.53
C LYS A 90 -0.31 18.84 -2.34
N TYR A 91 -0.95 18.06 -1.49
CA TYR A 91 -1.82 18.61 -0.43
C TYR A 91 -1.12 18.74 0.93
N LEU A 92 -0.11 17.91 1.24
CA LEU A 92 0.59 17.95 2.53
C LEU A 92 1.98 18.56 2.47
N LEU A 93 2.74 18.33 1.40
CA LEU A 93 4.15 18.74 1.33
C LEU A 93 4.40 20.00 0.50
N GLU A 94 3.41 20.52 -0.22
CA GLU A 94 3.59 21.63 -1.16
C GLU A 94 4.08 22.92 -0.47
N SER A 95 3.59 23.20 0.74
CA SER A 95 3.92 24.40 1.51
C SER A 95 5.28 24.34 2.22
N ASN A 96 6.03 23.22 2.12
CA ASN A 96 7.31 23.04 2.82
C ASN A 96 8.32 22.33 1.91
N GLU A 97 9.26 23.11 1.37
CA GLU A 97 10.30 22.62 0.46
C GLU A 97 11.15 21.50 1.08
N THR A 98 11.56 21.63 2.34
CA THR A 98 12.34 20.61 3.05
C THR A 98 11.55 19.30 3.20
N ALA A 99 10.25 19.38 3.50
CA ALA A 99 9.39 18.20 3.63
C ALA A 99 9.17 17.52 2.27
N LYS A 100 9.03 18.31 1.20
CA LYS A 100 8.89 17.82 -0.18
C LYS A 100 10.16 17.13 -0.68
N GLU A 101 11.34 17.68 -0.39
CA GLU A 101 12.62 17.04 -0.70
C GLU A 101 12.79 15.70 0.02
N LYS A 102 12.53 15.67 1.34
CA LYS A 102 12.60 14.43 2.13
C LYS A 102 11.58 13.40 1.65
N GLY A 103 10.36 13.83 1.32
CA GLY A 103 9.32 12.99 0.75
C GLY A 103 9.75 12.37 -0.59
N ASN A 104 10.36 13.16 -1.46
CA ASN A 104 10.84 12.70 -2.77
C ASN A 104 11.99 11.69 -2.59
N ALA A 105 12.93 11.98 -1.69
CA ALA A 105 14.03 11.08 -1.36
C ALA A 105 13.51 9.75 -0.78
N LEU A 106 12.49 9.79 0.09
CA LEU A 106 11.85 8.60 0.62
C LEU A 106 11.14 7.81 -0.49
N ARG A 107 10.35 8.47 -1.34
CA ARG A 107 9.68 7.84 -2.49
C ARG A 107 10.68 7.12 -3.38
N MET A 108 11.77 7.77 -3.76
CA MET A 108 12.83 7.18 -4.59
C MET A 108 13.37 5.89 -3.95
N LYS A 109 13.64 5.92 -2.65
CA LYS A 109 14.10 4.73 -1.91
C LYS A 109 13.06 3.62 -1.85
N LEU A 110 11.78 3.97 -1.71
CA LEU A 110 10.70 2.99 -1.59
C LEU A 110 10.25 2.43 -2.93
N THR A 111 10.47 3.13 -4.05
CA THR A 111 10.03 2.69 -5.39
C THR A 111 10.60 1.32 -5.76
N ARG A 112 11.83 1.01 -5.32
CA ARG A 112 12.44 -0.33 -5.52
C ARG A 112 11.67 -1.47 -4.84
N TYR A 113 10.90 -1.15 -3.80
CA TYR A 113 10.09 -2.10 -3.05
C TYR A 113 8.63 -2.10 -3.50
N GLN A 114 8.23 -1.22 -4.43
CA GLN A 114 6.83 -1.07 -4.86
C GLN A 114 6.24 -2.39 -5.36
N ILE A 115 6.94 -3.05 -6.26
CA ILE A 115 6.49 -4.29 -6.89
C ILE A 115 6.44 -5.45 -5.88
N PRO A 116 7.52 -5.78 -5.13
CA PRO A 116 7.45 -6.87 -4.17
C PRO A 116 6.43 -6.59 -3.06
N ALA A 117 6.34 -5.35 -2.56
CA ALA A 117 5.32 -4.95 -1.59
C ALA A 117 3.91 -5.07 -2.18
N GLY A 118 3.71 -4.67 -3.44
CA GLY A 118 2.45 -4.80 -4.14
C GLY A 118 1.99 -6.25 -4.29
N LEU A 119 2.91 -7.17 -4.63
CA LEU A 119 2.60 -8.60 -4.72
C LEU A 119 2.25 -9.20 -3.35
N ILE A 120 3.02 -8.86 -2.31
CA ILE A 120 2.75 -9.30 -0.95
C ILE A 120 1.37 -8.80 -0.50
N LEU A 121 1.08 -7.51 -0.73
CA LEU A 121 -0.20 -6.92 -0.36
C LEU A 121 -1.37 -7.58 -1.10
N TRP A 122 -1.19 -7.92 -2.37
CA TRP A 122 -2.21 -8.60 -3.17
C TRP A 122 -2.51 -10.00 -2.63
N VAL A 123 -1.47 -10.79 -2.31
CA VAL A 123 -1.62 -12.13 -1.72
C VAL A 123 -2.27 -12.06 -0.33
N LEU A 124 -1.82 -11.13 0.51
CA LEU A 124 -2.37 -10.93 1.85
C LEU A 124 -3.84 -10.49 1.79
N GLY A 125 -4.19 -9.59 0.87
CA GLY A 125 -5.57 -9.17 0.65
C GLY A 125 -6.49 -10.34 0.25
N ILE A 126 -6.02 -11.21 -0.65
CA ILE A 126 -6.77 -12.41 -1.04
C ILE A 126 -6.92 -13.38 0.15
N LEU A 127 -5.85 -13.62 0.89
CA LEU A 127 -5.88 -14.48 2.09
C LEU A 127 -6.86 -13.95 3.14
N SER A 128 -6.82 -12.65 3.43
CA SER A 128 -7.75 -12.01 4.36
C SER A 128 -9.21 -12.11 3.90
N LEU A 129 -9.47 -12.05 2.59
CA LEU A 129 -10.81 -12.25 2.05
C LEU A 129 -11.31 -13.68 2.28
N VAL A 130 -10.47 -14.69 2.02
CA VAL A 130 -10.83 -16.11 2.23
C VAL A 130 -11.16 -16.36 3.70
N LEU A 131 -10.27 -15.95 4.61
CA LEU A 131 -10.47 -16.11 6.06
C LEU A 131 -11.77 -15.44 6.55
N PHE A 132 -12.08 -14.25 6.01
CA PHE A 132 -13.31 -13.53 6.36
C PHE A 132 -14.59 -14.21 5.86
N ILE A 133 -14.53 -14.98 4.76
CA ILE A 133 -15.70 -15.70 4.21
C ILE A 133 -15.90 -17.06 4.91
N THR A 134 -14.81 -17.72 5.33
CA THR A 134 -14.86 -19.07 5.92
C THR A 134 -15.01 -19.10 7.43
N GLY A 135 -14.77 -17.98 8.13
CA GLY A 135 -14.93 -17.83 9.58
C GLY A 135 -16.20 -17.09 9.93
#